data_AF-A0A494Z6B1-F1
#
_entry.id   AF-A0A494Z6B1-F1
#
_cell.length_a   1.000
_cell.length_b   1.000
_cell.length_c   1.000
_cell.angle_alpha   90.00
_cell.angle_beta   90.00
_cell.angle_gamma   90.00
#
_symmetry.space_group_name_H-M   'P 1'
#
loop_
_entity.id
_entity.type
_entity.pdbx_description
1 polymer ?
#
loop_
_entity_poly.entity_id
_entity_poly.type
_entity_poly.pdbx_seq_one_letter_code
_entity_poly.pdbx_strand_id
1 'polypeptide(L)'
;MRQISRNRNYDLILKHFAVMWILTVLGALIAIALPMWIVVTLSIICIGLLVLIYLMKLANVILYYLIPFFMGVFHFLIITLLIGWLGKALVLSVFIGTVIIFLLLAFLGLKLIAEISDSAIYAISVAIVFVVFAFIYIFIPISSHVILVLAGLFVLLFAIYTVYDLNNIRKSFARDNEVIGVALGLYLNFLNVFFNIVEVTKKRR
;
A
#
# COMPACT_ATOMS: atom_id res chain seq x y z
N MET A 1 -24.99 -20.63 -11.82
CA MET A 1 -24.05 -19.67 -11.21
C MET A 1 -23.25 -20.40 -10.13
N ARG A 2 -21.96 -20.65 -10.34
CA ARG A 2 -21.10 -21.29 -9.32
C ARG A 2 -20.94 -20.32 -8.17
N GLN A 3 -21.33 -20.74 -6.97
CA GLN A 3 -21.05 -20.04 -5.72
C GLN A 3 -19.52 -19.94 -5.61
N ILE A 4 -18.97 -18.75 -5.89
CA ILE A 4 -17.54 -18.47 -5.69
C ILE A 4 -17.35 -18.61 -4.18
N SER A 5 -16.72 -19.69 -3.75
CA SER A 5 -16.43 -19.89 -2.33
C SER A 5 -15.54 -18.72 -1.90
N ARG A 6 -16.09 -17.87 -1.03
CA ARG A 6 -15.42 -16.70 -0.48
C ARG A 6 -14.16 -17.20 0.21
N ASN A 7 -13.00 -16.61 -0.10
CA ASN A 7 -11.74 -17.01 0.53
C ASN A 7 -11.92 -17.04 2.06
N ARG A 8 -11.80 -18.23 2.66
CA ARG A 8 -12.02 -18.45 4.10
C ARG A 8 -11.12 -17.52 4.94
N ASN A 9 -9.93 -17.23 4.44
CA ASN A 9 -8.92 -16.45 5.13
C ASN A 9 -8.92 -14.96 4.75
N TYR A 10 -9.91 -14.49 3.98
CA TYR A 10 -9.97 -13.10 3.49
C TYR A 10 -9.81 -12.07 4.62
N ASP A 11 -10.62 -12.20 5.67
CA ASP A 11 -10.61 -11.26 6.80
C ASP A 11 -9.26 -11.30 7.55
N LEU A 12 -8.63 -12.47 7.63
CA LEU A 12 -7.33 -12.63 8.28
C LEU A 12 -6.22 -11.98 7.45
N ILE A 13 -6.25 -12.12 6.12
CA ILE A 13 -5.35 -11.43 5.19
C ILE A 13 -5.45 -9.91 5.39
N LEU A 14 -6.68 -9.37 5.46
CA LEU A 14 -6.89 -7.93 5.65
C LEU A 14 -6.43 -7.44 7.03
N LYS A 15 -6.59 -8.24 8.08
CA LYS A 15 -6.04 -7.92 9.41
C LYS A 15 -4.52 -7.83 9.38
N HIS A 16 -3.85 -8.80 8.75
CA HIS A 16 -2.39 -8.75 8.59
C HIS A 16 -1.94 -7.57 7.75
N PHE A 17 -2.63 -7.27 6.65
CA PHE A 17 -2.37 -6.09 5.83
C PHE A 17 -2.50 -4.79 6.65
N ALA A 18 -3.53 -4.65 7.48
CA ALA A 18 -3.68 -3.51 8.37
C ALA A 18 -2.55 -3.41 9.41
N VAL A 19 -2.12 -4.54 10.00
CA VAL A 19 -0.95 -4.60 10.90
C VAL A 19 0.32 -4.15 10.19
N MET A 20 0.53 -4.54 8.94
CA MET A 20 1.69 -4.11 8.16
C MET A 20 1.71 -2.59 7.97
N TRP A 21 0.58 -1.96 7.67
CA TRP A 21 0.49 -0.49 7.63
C TRP A 21 0.80 0.17 8.98
N ILE A 22 0.35 -0.41 10.10
CA ILE A 22 0.69 0.09 11.44
C ILE A 22 2.21 0.01 11.64
N LEU A 23 2.85 -1.11 11.26
CA LEU A 23 4.31 -1.25 11.34
C LEU A 23 5.05 -0.24 10.46
N THR A 24 4.53 0.09 9.27
CA THR A 24 5.06 1.15 8.41
C THR A 24 5.01 2.51 9.10
N VAL A 25 3.89 2.85 9.74
CA VAL A 25 3.76 4.09 10.51
C VAL A 25 4.76 4.11 11.66
N LEU A 26 4.90 3.01 12.40
CA LEU A 26 5.88 2.90 13.49
C LEU A 26 7.32 3.07 13.00
N GLY A 27 7.68 2.45 11.87
CA GLY A 27 8.99 2.62 11.25
C GLY A 27 9.27 4.08 10.86
N ALA A 28 8.29 4.75 10.27
CA ALA A 28 8.39 6.16 9.92
C ALA A 28 8.53 7.06 11.17
N LEU A 29 7.77 6.78 12.25
CA LEU A 29 7.87 7.53 13.50
C LEU A 29 9.22 7.36 14.18
N ILE A 30 9.77 6.14 14.19
CA ILE A 30 11.11 5.89 14.73
C ILE A 30 12.18 6.62 13.92
N ALA A 31 12.02 6.67 12.59
CA ALA A 31 12.97 7.38 11.72
C ALA A 31 13.11 8.87 12.05
N ILE A 32 12.06 9.51 12.59
CA ILE A 32 12.10 10.92 13.05
C ILE A 32 13.13 11.12 14.17
N ALA A 33 13.30 10.13 15.04
CA ALA A 33 14.21 10.19 16.19
C ALA A 33 15.65 9.74 15.84
N LEU A 34 15.87 9.18 14.65
CA LEU A 34 17.17 8.65 14.24
C LEU A 34 17.98 9.70 13.48
N PRO A 35 19.32 9.70 13.63
CA PRO A 35 20.18 10.53 12.79
C PRO A 35 20.13 10.06 11.33
N MET A 36 20.27 11.02 10.41
CA MET A 36 20.03 10.82 8.97
C MET A 36 20.84 9.65 8.36
N TRP A 37 22.08 9.44 8.82
CA TRP A 37 22.93 8.36 8.32
C TRP A 37 22.37 6.98 8.67
N ILE A 38 21.79 6.78 9.86
CA ILE A 38 21.11 5.52 10.23
C ILE A 38 19.88 5.32 9.35
N VAL A 39 19.08 6.37 9.15
CA VAL A 39 17.89 6.31 8.28
C VAL A 39 18.26 5.86 6.87
N VAL A 40 19.33 6.41 6.29
CA VAL A 40 19.84 6.01 4.97
C VAL A 40 20.31 4.55 4.98
N THR A 41 21.07 4.12 5.98
CA THR A 41 21.52 2.72 6.08
C THR A 41 20.35 1.75 6.17
N LEU A 42 19.37 2.01 7.03
CA LEU A 42 18.18 1.17 7.16
C LEU A 42 17.33 1.16 5.88
N SER A 43 17.28 2.29 5.17
CA SER A 43 16.61 2.41 3.86
C SER A 43 17.28 1.54 2.79
N ILE A 44 18.62 1.49 2.77
CA ILE A 44 19.37 0.60 1.87
C ILE A 44 19.10 -0.87 2.22
N ILE A 45 19.09 -1.20 3.52
CA ILE A 45 18.74 -2.55 4.00
C ILE A 45 17.32 -2.91 3.53
N CYS A 46 16.35 -1.99 3.61
CA CYS A 46 14.99 -2.20 3.11
C CYS A 46 14.98 -2.62 1.63
N ILE A 47 15.69 -1.89 0.78
CA ILE A 47 15.80 -2.21 -0.65
C ILE A 47 16.43 -3.59 -0.84
N GLY A 48 17.51 -3.89 -0.12
CA GLY A 48 18.16 -5.19 -0.13
C GLY A 48 17.21 -6.34 0.25
N LEU A 49 16.40 -6.15 1.30
CA LEU A 49 15.40 -7.13 1.73
C LEU A 49 14.29 -7.35 0.70
N LEU A 50 13.82 -6.29 0.04
CA LEU A 50 12.83 -6.38 -1.04
C LEU A 50 13.38 -7.18 -2.23
N VAL A 51 14.61 -6.89 -2.66
CA VAL A 51 15.30 -7.62 -3.74
C VAL A 51 15.52 -9.08 -3.35
N LEU A 52 15.99 -9.33 -2.12
CA LEU A 52 16.24 -10.68 -1.61
C LEU A 52 14.97 -11.53 -1.63
N ILE A 53 13.85 -10.99 -1.16
CA ILE A 53 12.58 -11.72 -1.12
C ILE A 53 12.04 -11.98 -2.52
N TYR A 54 12.23 -11.03 -3.44
CA TYR A 54 11.84 -11.23 -4.83
C TYR A 54 12.69 -12.31 -5.52
N LEU A 55 14.01 -12.23 -5.43
CA LEU A 55 14.93 -13.15 -6.13
C LEU A 55 14.96 -14.55 -5.51
N MET A 56 15.05 -14.63 -4.18
CA MET A 56 15.22 -15.89 -3.46
C MET A 56 13.89 -16.54 -3.07
N LYS A 57 12.75 -15.87 -3.31
CA LYS A 57 11.40 -16.33 -2.95
C LYS A 57 11.33 -16.79 -1.49
N LEU A 58 12.01 -16.06 -0.60
CA LEU A 58 12.12 -16.42 0.81
C LEU A 58 10.75 -16.33 1.49
N ALA A 59 10.31 -17.45 2.04
CA ALA A 59 9.07 -17.55 2.80
C ALA A 59 9.36 -17.59 4.30
N ASN A 60 9.70 -16.43 4.87
CA ASN A 60 9.95 -16.29 6.30
C ASN A 60 9.00 -15.24 6.93
N VAL A 61 8.19 -15.69 7.88
CA VAL A 61 7.19 -14.87 8.57
C VAL A 61 7.81 -13.64 9.24
N ILE A 62 9.01 -13.76 9.81
CA ILE A 62 9.70 -12.63 10.46
C ILE A 62 10.03 -11.56 9.43
N LEU A 63 10.55 -11.96 8.27
CA LEU A 63 10.86 -11.02 7.20
C LEU A 63 9.61 -10.30 6.69
N TYR A 64 8.46 -10.99 6.64
CA TYR A 64 7.20 -10.40 6.18
C TYR A 64 6.72 -9.24 7.07
N TYR A 65 7.06 -9.22 8.36
CA TYR A 65 6.75 -8.09 9.25
C TYR A 65 7.89 -7.06 9.37
N LEU A 66 9.14 -7.46 9.17
CA LEU A 66 10.27 -6.52 9.14
C LEU A 66 10.24 -5.62 7.91
N ILE A 67 9.81 -6.12 6.76
CA ILE A 67 9.73 -5.31 5.53
C ILE A 67 8.84 -4.08 5.73
N PRO A 68 7.56 -4.18 6.17
CA PRO A 68 6.74 -3.00 6.38
C PRO A 68 7.37 -1.98 7.33
N PHE A 69 8.02 -2.44 8.39
CA PHE A 69 8.74 -1.58 9.33
C PHE A 69 9.87 -0.80 8.65
N PHE A 70 10.79 -1.48 7.96
CA PHE A 70 11.89 -0.82 7.25
C PHE A 70 11.40 0.05 6.09
N MET A 71 10.29 -0.34 5.46
CA MET A 71 9.65 0.44 4.42
C MET A 71 9.08 1.75 4.98
N GLY A 72 8.67 1.79 6.25
CA GLY A 72 8.33 3.03 6.96
C GLY A 72 9.52 3.98 7.05
N VAL A 73 10.69 3.47 7.43
CA VAL A 73 11.94 4.25 7.48
C VAL A 73 12.33 4.76 6.08
N PHE A 74 12.23 3.90 5.07
CA PHE A 74 12.48 4.27 3.68
C PHE A 74 11.51 5.35 3.18
N HIS A 75 10.21 5.23 3.48
CA HIS A 75 9.24 6.27 3.14
C HIS A 75 9.58 7.61 3.81
N PHE A 76 10.01 7.60 5.07
CA PHE A 76 10.45 8.83 5.74
C PHE A 76 11.64 9.50 5.01
N LEU A 77 12.63 8.73 4.56
CA LEU A 77 13.74 9.23 3.74
C LEU A 77 13.21 9.88 2.46
N ILE A 78 12.35 9.19 1.72
CA ILE A 78 11.79 9.69 0.45
C ILE A 78 10.97 10.96 0.67
N ILE A 79 10.11 10.99 1.69
CA ILE A 79 9.33 12.18 2.05
C ILE A 79 10.25 13.35 2.36
N THR A 80 11.31 13.13 3.14
CA THR A 80 12.28 14.19 3.50
C THR A 80 12.97 14.77 2.27
N LEU A 81 13.38 13.91 1.33
CA LEU A 81 13.98 14.33 0.05
C LEU A 81 12.98 15.13 -0.81
N LEU A 82 11.74 14.62 -0.94
CA LEU A 82 10.70 15.27 -1.73
C LEU A 82 10.28 16.62 -1.13
N ILE A 83 10.27 16.78 0.20
CA ILE A 83 10.00 18.06 0.85
C ILE A 83 11.02 19.11 0.41
N GLY A 84 12.30 18.73 0.29
CA GLY A 84 13.37 19.62 -0.19
C GLY A 84 13.17 20.09 -1.63
N TRP A 85 12.58 19.27 -2.49
CA TRP A 85 12.41 19.57 -3.92
C TRP A 85 11.07 20.20 -4.28
N LEU A 86 9.99 19.72 -3.65
CA LEU A 86 8.61 20.04 -4.03
C LEU A 86 7.89 20.92 -2.98
N GLY A 87 8.50 21.10 -1.81
CA GLY A 87 7.94 21.86 -0.71
C GLY A 87 7.08 21.02 0.24
N LYS A 88 7.12 21.40 1.51
CA LYS A 88 6.47 20.70 2.63
C LYS A 88 4.95 20.55 2.45
N ALA A 89 4.28 21.63 2.01
CA ALA A 89 2.82 21.65 1.90
C ALA A 89 2.30 20.60 0.90
N LEU A 90 2.88 20.55 -0.30
CA LEU A 90 2.49 19.58 -1.33
C LEU A 90 2.72 18.14 -0.85
N VAL A 91 3.93 17.83 -0.38
CA VAL A 91 4.33 16.45 -0.05
C VAL A 91 3.50 15.90 1.11
N LEU A 92 3.32 16.68 2.17
CA LEU A 92 2.49 16.25 3.30
C LEU A 92 1.01 16.08 2.91
N SER A 93 0.49 16.97 2.06
CA SER A 93 -0.89 16.87 1.55
C SER A 93 -1.12 15.57 0.81
N VAL A 94 -0.26 15.26 -0.17
CA VAL A 94 -0.34 14.03 -0.96
C VAL A 94 -0.19 12.80 -0.07
N PHE A 95 0.74 12.83 0.89
CA PHE A 95 0.96 11.71 1.81
C PHE A 95 -0.27 11.46 2.70
N ILE A 96 -0.79 12.50 3.37
CA ILE A 96 -1.98 12.40 4.23
C ILE A 96 -3.18 11.94 3.41
N GLY A 97 -3.38 12.50 2.21
CA GLY A 97 -4.45 12.08 1.31
C GLY A 97 -4.35 10.61 0.94
N THR A 98 -3.15 10.13 0.60
CA THR A 98 -2.90 8.72 0.30
C THR A 98 -3.26 7.84 1.49
N VAL A 99 -2.81 8.18 2.72
CA VAL A 99 -3.15 7.41 3.92
C VAL A 99 -4.67 7.33 4.13
N ILE A 100 -5.38 8.45 4.02
CA ILE A 100 -6.84 8.50 4.17
C ILE A 100 -7.52 7.63 3.12
N ILE A 101 -7.13 7.74 1.85
CA ILE A 101 -7.67 6.94 0.74
C ILE A 101 -7.47 5.45 1.03
N PHE A 102 -6.26 5.02 1.39
CA PHE A 102 -5.96 3.62 1.65
C PHE A 102 -6.71 3.07 2.87
N LEU A 103 -6.89 3.87 3.93
CA LEU A 103 -7.71 3.49 5.08
C LEU A 103 -9.19 3.33 4.71
N LEU A 104 -9.74 4.25 3.90
CA LEU A 104 -11.12 4.15 3.40
C LEU A 104 -11.29 2.91 2.51
N LEU A 105 -10.36 2.66 1.59
CA LEU A 105 -10.38 1.48 0.73
C LEU A 105 -10.25 0.17 1.52
N ALA A 106 -9.38 0.14 2.55
CA ALA A 106 -9.24 -1.03 3.42
C ALA A 106 -10.53 -1.28 4.23
N PHE A 107 -11.18 -0.22 4.71
CA PHE A 107 -12.46 -0.31 5.42
C PHE A 107 -13.59 -0.80 4.50
N LEU A 108 -13.67 -0.26 3.28
CA LEU A 108 -14.56 -0.77 2.23
C LEU A 108 -14.26 -2.24 1.91
N GLY A 109 -12.97 -2.58 1.85
CA GLY A 109 -12.39 -3.93 1.81
C GLY A 109 -13.05 -4.91 2.77
N LEU A 110 -13.01 -4.54 4.05
CA LEU A 110 -13.47 -5.36 5.16
C LEU A 110 -15.00 -5.52 5.21
N LYS A 111 -15.76 -4.45 4.92
CA LYS A 111 -17.22 -4.46 5.14
C LYS A 111 -18.06 -4.67 3.89
N LEU A 112 -17.62 -4.21 2.71
CA LEU A 112 -18.51 -3.93 1.59
C LEU A 112 -18.19 -4.72 0.31
N ILE A 113 -16.97 -5.28 0.17
CA ILE A 113 -16.61 -6.05 -1.03
C ILE A 113 -17.44 -7.35 -1.12
N ALA A 114 -18.08 -7.83 -0.06
CA ALA A 114 -18.87 -9.05 -0.15
C ALA A 114 -20.14 -8.93 -1.03
N GLU A 115 -20.71 -7.71 -1.14
CA GLU A 115 -22.06 -7.50 -1.69
C GLU A 115 -22.10 -6.54 -2.88
N ILE A 116 -21.03 -5.79 -3.12
CA ILE A 116 -20.94 -4.80 -4.20
C ILE A 116 -20.36 -5.43 -5.49
N SER A 117 -20.89 -5.02 -6.65
CA SER A 117 -20.37 -5.42 -7.95
C SER A 117 -18.95 -4.89 -8.19
N ASP A 118 -18.17 -5.64 -8.96
CA ASP A 118 -16.78 -5.28 -9.26
C ASP A 118 -16.65 -3.90 -9.91
N SER A 119 -17.55 -3.55 -10.84
CA SER A 119 -17.54 -2.22 -11.49
C SER A 119 -17.86 -1.09 -10.52
N ALA A 120 -18.80 -1.30 -9.59
CA ALA A 120 -19.18 -0.29 -8.62
C ALA A 120 -18.05 0.00 -7.64
N ILE A 121 -17.28 -1.01 -7.20
CA ILE A 121 -16.17 -0.75 -6.28
C ILE A 121 -15.03 0.04 -6.92
N TYR A 122 -14.72 -0.17 -8.20
CA TYR A 122 -13.75 0.68 -8.91
C TYR A 122 -14.25 2.12 -9.01
N ALA A 123 -15.52 2.33 -9.34
CA ALA A 123 -16.11 3.67 -9.42
C ALA A 123 -16.08 4.40 -8.07
N ILE A 124 -16.43 3.70 -6.97
CA ILE A 124 -16.34 4.25 -5.61
C ILE A 124 -14.90 4.61 -5.26
N SER A 125 -13.93 3.79 -5.64
CA SER A 125 -12.51 4.01 -5.35
C SER A 125 -11.98 5.25 -6.05
N VAL A 126 -12.33 5.43 -7.33
CA VAL A 126 -12.03 6.63 -8.10
C VAL A 126 -12.65 7.86 -7.41
N ALA A 127 -13.93 7.78 -7.03
CA ALA A 127 -14.63 8.87 -6.36
C ALA A 127 -13.97 9.27 -5.04
N ILE A 128 -13.53 8.30 -4.23
CA ILE A 128 -12.81 8.56 -2.96
C ILE A 128 -11.54 9.37 -3.20
N VAL A 129 -10.75 9.02 -4.21
CA VAL A 129 -9.52 9.74 -4.54
C VAL A 129 -9.83 11.19 -4.89
N PHE A 130 -10.81 11.43 -5.78
CA PHE A 130 -11.21 12.78 -6.16
C PHE A 130 -11.74 13.58 -4.97
N VAL A 131 -12.58 12.98 -4.13
CA VAL A 131 -13.11 13.64 -2.93
C VAL A 131 -11.99 14.04 -1.99
N VAL A 132 -11.08 13.12 -1.65
CA VAL A 132 -9.98 13.41 -0.71
C VAL A 132 -9.06 14.51 -1.26
N PHE A 133 -8.69 14.46 -2.54
CA PHE A 133 -7.86 15.50 -3.14
C PHE A 133 -8.58 16.86 -3.26
N ALA A 134 -9.90 16.86 -3.51
CA ALA A 134 -10.69 18.08 -3.49
C ALA A 134 -10.73 18.70 -2.09
N PHE A 135 -10.91 17.89 -1.04
CA PHE A 135 -10.83 18.34 0.35
C PHE A 135 -9.46 18.95 0.67
N ILE A 136 -8.36 18.28 0.30
CA ILE A 136 -7.00 18.78 0.47
C ILE A 136 -6.81 20.14 -0.20
N TYR A 137 -7.28 20.27 -1.44
CA TYR A 137 -7.14 21.49 -2.23
C TYR A 137 -7.82 22.70 -1.60
N ILE A 138 -8.94 22.50 -0.90
CA ILE A 138 -9.67 23.57 -0.21
C ILE A 138 -8.88 24.11 0.99
N PHE A 139 -8.21 23.23 1.75
CA PHE A 139 -7.57 23.61 3.01
C PHE A 139 -6.08 23.95 2.88
N ILE A 140 -5.40 23.41 1.87
CA ILE A 140 -3.94 23.53 1.77
C ILE A 140 -3.57 24.27 0.49
N PRO A 141 -3.01 25.49 0.59
CA PRO A 141 -2.54 26.23 -0.57
C PRO A 141 -1.31 25.52 -1.16
N ILE A 142 -1.45 25.08 -2.40
CA ILE A 142 -0.41 24.31 -3.10
C ILE A 142 0.17 25.16 -4.24
N SER A 143 1.49 25.28 -4.26
CA SER A 143 2.24 26.13 -5.19
C SER A 143 2.19 25.66 -6.64
N SER A 144 2.06 24.35 -6.89
CA SER A 144 2.02 23.78 -8.24
C SER A 144 0.83 22.83 -8.42
N HIS A 145 -0.20 23.32 -9.10
CA HIS A 145 -1.39 22.53 -9.42
C HIS A 145 -1.10 21.37 -10.37
N VAL A 146 -0.16 21.56 -11.30
CA VAL A 146 0.24 20.50 -12.25
C VAL A 146 0.84 19.30 -11.52
N ILE A 147 1.75 19.55 -10.57
CA ILE A 147 2.39 18.47 -9.79
C ILE A 147 1.36 17.79 -8.88
N LEU A 148 0.42 18.56 -8.30
CA LEU A 148 -0.66 17.98 -7.50
C LEU A 148 -1.55 17.03 -8.32
N VAL A 149 -1.95 17.42 -9.53
CA VAL A 149 -2.75 16.58 -10.42
C VAL A 149 -1.97 15.31 -10.79
N LEU A 150 -0.69 15.44 -11.15
CA LEU A 150 0.16 14.27 -11.43
C LEU A 150 0.26 13.33 -10.22
N ALA A 151 0.47 13.88 -9.02
CA ALA A 151 0.49 13.09 -7.79
C ALA A 151 -0.86 12.40 -7.55
N GLY A 152 -1.98 13.10 -7.77
CA GLY A 152 -3.32 12.54 -7.69
C GLY A 152 -3.55 11.39 -8.67
N LEU A 153 -3.03 11.48 -9.89
CA LEU A 153 -3.09 10.39 -10.87
C LEU A 153 -2.29 9.15 -10.42
N PHE A 154 -1.10 9.34 -9.86
CA PHE A 154 -0.34 8.22 -9.28
C PHE A 154 -1.12 7.56 -8.13
N VAL A 155 -1.67 8.36 -7.21
CA VAL A 155 -2.49 7.82 -6.10
C VAL A 155 -3.74 7.11 -6.61
N LEU A 156 -4.39 7.64 -7.65
CA LEU A 156 -5.55 7.02 -8.31
C LEU A 156 -5.20 5.64 -8.88
N LEU A 157 -4.07 5.53 -9.59
CA LEU A 157 -3.60 4.25 -10.11
C LEU A 157 -3.40 3.26 -8.97
N PHE A 158 -2.73 3.65 -7.88
CA PHE A 158 -2.53 2.77 -6.72
C PHE A 158 -3.83 2.37 -6.02
N ALA A 159 -4.79 3.28 -5.92
CA ALA A 159 -6.12 2.99 -5.36
C ALA A 159 -6.86 1.92 -6.17
N ILE A 160 -6.88 2.08 -7.50
CA ILE A 160 -7.52 1.12 -8.42
C ILE A 160 -6.83 -0.25 -8.33
N TYR A 161 -5.50 -0.28 -8.34
CA TYR A 161 -4.74 -1.52 -8.20
C TYR A 161 -4.97 -2.20 -6.85
N THR A 162 -5.12 -1.43 -5.77
CA THR A 162 -5.44 -1.98 -4.45
C THR A 162 -6.79 -2.68 -4.47
N VAL A 163 -7.80 -2.06 -5.08
CA VAL A 163 -9.14 -2.65 -5.22
C VAL A 163 -9.12 -3.87 -6.12
N TYR A 164 -8.33 -3.85 -7.19
CA TYR A 164 -8.12 -5.01 -8.06
C TYR A 164 -7.54 -6.20 -7.29
N ASP A 165 -6.49 -5.99 -6.49
CA ASP A 165 -5.89 -7.06 -5.69
C ASP A 165 -6.84 -7.56 -4.59
N LEU A 166 -7.56 -6.66 -3.91
CA LEU A 166 -8.60 -7.04 -2.95
C LEU A 166 -9.68 -7.93 -3.59
N ASN A 167 -10.10 -7.59 -4.80
CA ASN A 167 -11.08 -8.36 -5.55
C ASN A 167 -10.54 -9.74 -5.95
N ASN A 168 -9.27 -9.81 -6.38
CA ASN A 168 -8.62 -11.08 -6.70
C ASN A 168 -8.46 -11.98 -5.47
N ILE A 169 -8.06 -11.43 -4.33
CA ILE A 169 -7.90 -12.17 -3.08
C ILE A 169 -9.25 -12.73 -2.60
N ARG A 170 -10.35 -12.00 -2.81
CA ARG A 170 -11.71 -12.48 -2.50
C ARG A 170 -12.08 -13.71 -3.33
N LYS A 171 -11.71 -13.74 -4.60
CA LYS A 171 -12.06 -14.81 -5.56
C LYS A 171 -11.07 -15.98 -5.55
N SER A 172 -9.87 -15.80 -5.01
CA SER A 172 -8.84 -16.83 -4.93
C SER A 172 -8.92 -17.60 -3.61
N PHE A 173 -8.40 -18.83 -3.60
CA PHE A 173 -8.22 -19.59 -2.36
C PHE A 173 -6.81 -19.35 -1.83
N ALA A 174 -6.68 -18.89 -0.59
CA ALA A 174 -5.40 -18.77 0.10
C ALA A 174 -5.33 -19.81 1.22
N ARG A 175 -4.28 -20.64 1.21
CA ARG A 175 -4.03 -21.59 2.29
C ARG A 175 -3.64 -20.86 3.57
N ASP A 176 -3.88 -21.48 4.72
CA ASP A 176 -3.60 -20.89 6.04
C ASP A 176 -2.13 -20.47 6.20
N ASN A 177 -1.20 -21.22 5.60
CA ASN A 177 0.23 -20.92 5.60
C ASN A 177 0.67 -19.82 4.61
N GLU A 178 -0.21 -19.41 3.69
CA GLU A 178 0.07 -18.38 2.68
C GLU A 178 -0.51 -17.02 3.05
N VAL A 179 -1.36 -16.96 4.09
CA VAL A 179 -2.10 -15.76 4.51
C VAL A 179 -1.20 -14.52 4.66
N ILE A 180 -0.09 -14.64 5.38
CA ILE A 180 0.81 -13.53 5.65
C ILE A 180 1.55 -13.10 4.37
N GLY A 181 1.92 -14.05 3.51
CA GLY A 181 2.56 -13.76 2.22
C GLY A 181 1.61 -13.06 1.24
N VAL A 182 0.33 -13.46 1.22
CA VAL A 182 -0.71 -12.77 0.43
C VAL A 182 -0.96 -11.37 0.97
N ALA A 183 -0.99 -11.19 2.29
CA ALA A 183 -1.10 -9.87 2.92
C ALA A 183 0.10 -8.98 2.59
N LEU A 184 1.31 -9.53 2.59
CA LEU A 184 2.52 -8.82 2.16
C LEU A 184 2.47 -8.45 0.68
N GLY A 185 1.97 -9.34 -0.19
CA GLY A 185 1.77 -9.05 -1.60
C GLY A 185 0.80 -7.87 -1.82
N LEU A 186 -0.27 -7.81 -1.03
CA LEU A 186 -1.20 -6.68 -1.02
C LEU A 186 -0.55 -5.40 -0.46
N TYR A 187 0.29 -5.51 0.57
CA TYR A 187 1.07 -4.39 1.12
C TYR A 187 2.07 -3.83 0.09
N LEU A 188 2.78 -4.71 -0.60
CA LEU A 188 3.74 -4.38 -1.66
C LEU A 188 3.08 -4.13 -3.01
N ASN A 189 1.77 -3.94 -3.07
CA ASN A 189 1.06 -3.73 -4.33
C ASN A 189 1.65 -2.56 -5.14
N PHE A 190 2.18 -1.52 -4.47
CA PHE A 190 2.94 -0.47 -5.15
C PHE A 190 4.09 -1.04 -6.00
N LEU A 191 4.89 -1.97 -5.45
CA LEU A 191 5.94 -2.67 -6.19
C LEU A 191 5.35 -3.61 -7.25
N ASN A 192 4.22 -4.26 -6.99
CA ASN A 192 3.54 -5.10 -7.99
C ASN A 192 3.17 -4.32 -9.25
N VAL A 193 2.75 -3.05 -9.13
CA VAL A 193 2.44 -2.18 -10.27
C VAL A 193 3.67 -1.89 -11.12
N PHE A 194 4.84 -1.70 -10.51
CA PHE A 194 6.10 -1.44 -11.24
C PHE A 194 6.77 -2.70 -11.79
N PHE A 195 6.64 -3.83 -11.09
CA PHE A 195 7.38 -5.06 -11.40
C PHE A 195 6.51 -6.21 -11.90
N ASN A 196 5.18 -6.05 -12.03
CA ASN A 196 4.24 -7.11 -12.46
C ASN A 196 4.35 -8.40 -11.62
N ILE A 197 4.50 -8.27 -10.29
CA ILE A 197 4.86 -9.36 -9.34
C ILE A 197 3.75 -10.43 -9.17
N VAL A 198 2.62 -10.34 -9.88
CA VAL A 198 1.57 -11.38 -9.87
C VAL A 198 2.12 -12.76 -10.26
N GLU A 199 3.29 -12.84 -10.89
CA GLU A 199 3.90 -14.11 -11.27
C GLU A 199 4.53 -14.91 -10.11
N VAL A 200 4.81 -14.31 -8.94
CA VAL A 200 5.44 -15.03 -7.82
C VAL A 200 4.43 -15.88 -7.02
N THR A 201 3.18 -15.45 -6.91
CA THR A 201 2.13 -16.22 -6.20
C THR A 201 1.35 -17.16 -7.13
N LYS A 202 1.37 -16.93 -8.44
CA LYS A 202 0.62 -17.74 -9.41
C LYS A 202 1.34 -19.01 -9.88
N LYS A 203 2.67 -19.10 -9.69
CA LYS A 203 3.51 -20.21 -10.19
C LYS A 203 3.72 -21.33 -9.16
N ARG A 204 2.66 -21.73 -8.46
CA ARG A 204 2.54 -23.05 -7.83
C ARG A 204 1.32 -23.77 -8.40
N ARG A 205 1.45 -24.17 -9.67
CA ARG A 205 0.80 -25.38 -10.18
C ARG A 205 1.89 -26.41 -10.39
#